data_AF-A0A383C9T9-F1
#
_entry.id   AF-A0A383C9T9-F1
#
_cell.length_a   1.000
_cell.length_b   1.000
_cell.length_c   1.000
_cell.angle_alpha   90.00
_cell.angle_beta   90.00
_cell.angle_gamma   90.00
#
_symmetry.space_group_name_H-M   'P 1'
#
loop_
_entity.id
_entity.type
_entity.pdbx_description
1 polymer ?
#
loop_
_entity_poly.entity_id
_entity_poly.type
_entity_poly.pdbx_seq_one_letter_code
_entity_poly.pdbx_strand_id
1 'polypeptide(L)'
;MKNKTLQSGFTLIELIAVMVILGILAAVLIPRLSTVQEGAYEVNAKQMYSTIQAHIQMQAQKAAITGAHGMETYTDPVENGFSYYLDDWLKDYDAVHWSQVYQDNVDHGSESTNHADVIYFVYHPHQAWKNNAVTNDGTFKLANGDGLSIMKDVYYIEYWPVTSKAAIDDGYHYDNYHLALRRDNNAASTAHDCNLERLDAHDSFVDGLYHCGADNLQDDHATTATEVDVG
;
A
#
# COMPACT_ATOMS: atom_id res chain seq x y z
N MET A 1 17.64 41.34 61.21
CA MET A 1 18.57 40.25 60.82
C MET A 1 18.07 39.67 59.51
N LYS A 2 18.85 39.74 58.42
CA LYS A 2 18.46 39.22 57.09
C LYS A 2 19.04 37.81 56.95
N ASN A 3 18.19 36.80 56.90
CA ASN A 3 18.60 35.42 56.64
C ASN A 3 18.95 35.29 55.14
N LYS A 4 20.23 35.02 54.82
CA LYS A 4 20.65 34.59 53.48
C LYS A 4 20.27 33.12 53.35
N THR A 5 19.31 32.82 52.48
CA THR A 5 19.06 31.46 52.02
C THR A 5 20.25 31.03 51.16
N LEU A 6 20.94 29.96 51.57
CA LEU A 6 21.98 29.34 50.76
C LEU A 6 21.28 28.67 49.57
N GLN A 7 21.45 29.20 48.35
CA GLN A 7 21.13 28.44 47.15
C GLN A 7 22.10 27.26 47.06
N SER A 8 21.58 26.05 47.31
CA SER A 8 22.31 24.81 47.08
C SER A 8 22.57 24.66 45.58
N GLY A 9 23.81 24.87 45.16
CA GLY A 9 24.24 24.55 43.81
C GLY A 9 24.22 23.03 43.60
N PHE A 10 23.84 22.59 42.40
CA PHE A 10 23.92 21.17 42.00
C PHE A 10 25.37 20.69 42.07
N THR A 11 25.58 19.47 42.58
CA THR A 11 26.91 18.86 42.63
C THR A 11 27.30 18.24 41.28
N LEU A 12 28.59 18.18 40.97
CA LEU A 12 29.08 17.54 39.73
C LEU A 12 28.67 16.07 39.65
N ILE A 13 28.66 15.37 40.80
CA ILE A 13 28.32 13.95 40.86
C ILE A 13 26.84 13.69 40.57
N GLU A 14 25.94 14.56 41.00
CA GLU A 14 24.52 14.47 40.64
C GLU A 14 24.32 14.63 39.14
N LEU A 15 25.04 15.55 38.51
CA LEU A 15 24.94 15.78 37.07
C LEU A 15 25.45 14.57 36.26
N ILE A 16 26.54 13.93 36.71
CA ILE A 16 27.06 12.71 36.09
C ILE A 16 26.09 11.54 36.27
N ALA A 17 25.53 11.37 37.48
CA ALA A 17 24.56 10.30 37.74
C ALA A 17 23.34 10.41 36.82
N VAL A 18 22.81 11.62 36.60
CA VAL A 18 21.70 11.87 35.67
C VAL A 18 22.10 11.54 34.23
N MET A 19 23.28 11.96 33.78
CA MET A 19 23.76 11.65 32.42
C MET A 19 23.91 10.14 32.18
N VAL A 20 24.40 9.39 33.17
CA VAL A 20 24.51 7.93 33.09
C VAL A 20 23.13 7.28 33.00
N ILE A 21 22.17 7.71 33.82
CA ILE A 21 20.80 7.19 33.76
C ILE A 21 20.16 7.47 32.40
N LEU A 22 20.27 8.70 31.89
CA LEU A 22 19.76 9.07 30.56
C LEU A 22 20.45 8.27 29.43
N GLY A 23 21.75 8.01 29.55
CA GLY A 23 22.49 7.18 28.60
C GLY A 23 21.97 5.74 28.54
N ILE A 24 21.69 5.13 29.69
CA ILE A 24 21.14 3.76 29.76
C ILE A 24 19.71 3.73 29.22
N LEU A 25 18.88 4.71 29.59
CA LEU A 25 17.49 4.80 29.10
C LEU A 25 17.44 4.96 27.58
N ALA A 26 18.28 5.82 27.01
CA ALA A 26 18.36 6.02 25.56
C ALA A 26 18.78 4.74 24.82
N ALA A 27 19.78 4.01 25.35
CA ALA A 27 20.28 2.78 24.73
C ALA A 27 19.21 1.68 24.59
N VAL A 28 18.28 1.58 25.55
CA VAL A 28 17.19 0.59 25.50
C VAL A 28 15.98 1.09 24.72
N LEU A 29 15.72 2.41 24.73
CA LEU A 29 14.55 2.99 24.11
C LEU A 29 14.68 3.09 22.57
N ILE A 30 15.84 3.48 22.06
CA ILE A 30 16.05 3.72 20.62
C ILE A 30 15.71 2.49 19.76
N PRO A 31 16.21 1.26 20.06
CA PRO A 31 15.89 0.09 19.23
C PRO A 31 14.40 -0.24 19.23
N ARG A 32 13.70 -0.07 20.36
CA ARG A 32 12.27 -0.34 20.47
C ARG A 32 11.42 0.64 19.68
N LEU A 33 11.81 1.92 19.65
CA LEU A 33 11.07 2.94 18.90
C LEU A 33 11.03 2.61 17.40
N SER A 34 12.14 2.14 16.82
CA SER A 34 12.18 1.72 15.40
C SER A 34 11.17 0.62 15.10
N THR A 35 11.16 -0.46 15.90
CA THR A 35 10.26 -1.59 15.70
C THR A 35 8.78 -1.22 15.87
N VAL A 36 8.47 -0.27 16.76
CA VAL A 36 7.10 0.20 16.98
C VAL A 36 6.63 1.08 15.81
N GLN A 37 7.53 1.88 15.23
CA GLN A 37 7.22 2.69 14.05
C GLN A 37 6.91 1.81 12.84
N GLU A 38 7.74 0.80 12.57
CA GLU A 38 7.51 -0.17 11.48
C GLU A 38 6.16 -0.88 11.64
N GLY A 39 5.85 -1.36 12.85
CA GLY A 39 4.53 -1.97 13.12
C GLY A 39 3.36 -1.00 12.95
N ALA A 40 3.54 0.28 13.27
CA ALA A 40 2.51 1.30 13.06
C ALA A 40 2.26 1.59 11.57
N TYR A 41 3.30 1.56 10.75
CA TYR A 41 3.19 1.71 9.29
C TYR A 41 2.37 0.58 8.67
N GLU A 42 2.66 -0.65 9.07
CA GLU A 42 1.91 -1.82 8.61
C GLU A 42 0.43 -1.74 9.02
N VAL A 43 0.14 -1.37 10.26
CA VAL A 43 -1.25 -1.21 10.74
C VAL A 43 -1.98 -0.11 9.96
N ASN A 44 -1.32 0.99 9.59
CA ASN A 44 -1.91 2.03 8.75
C ASN A 44 -2.30 1.47 7.37
N ALA A 45 -1.39 0.74 6.72
CA ALA A 45 -1.64 0.12 5.43
C ALA A 45 -2.79 -0.90 5.48
N LYS A 46 -2.88 -1.72 6.54
CA LYS A 46 -3.99 -2.66 6.77
C LYS A 46 -5.34 -1.96 6.94
N GLN A 47 -5.36 -0.84 7.66
CA GLN A 47 -6.57 -0.05 7.83
C GLN A 47 -7.04 0.53 6.49
N MET A 48 -6.11 1.02 5.67
CA MET A 48 -6.42 1.50 4.34
C MET A 48 -6.98 0.37 3.45
N TYR A 49 -6.34 -0.80 3.44
CA TYR A 49 -6.82 -1.98 2.71
C TYR A 49 -8.27 -2.33 3.07
N SER A 50 -8.60 -2.39 4.36
CA SER A 50 -9.95 -2.70 4.82
C SER A 50 -10.97 -1.62 4.40
N THR A 51 -10.54 -0.37 4.35
CA THR A 51 -11.38 0.76 3.94
C THR A 51 -11.66 0.70 2.43
N ILE A 52 -10.62 0.44 1.62
CA ILE A 52 -10.74 0.26 0.17
C ILE A 52 -11.61 -0.96 -0.16
N GLN A 53 -11.39 -2.10 0.50
CA GLN A 53 -12.20 -3.31 0.30
C GLN A 53 -13.68 -3.02 0.57
N ALA A 54 -14.00 -2.35 1.68
CA ALA A 54 -15.38 -1.97 2.00
C ALA A 54 -15.99 -1.01 0.96
N HIS A 55 -15.19 -0.08 0.44
CA HIS A 55 -15.63 0.84 -0.61
C HIS A 55 -15.95 0.11 -1.92
N ILE A 56 -15.05 -0.76 -2.38
CA ILE A 56 -15.21 -1.56 -3.60
C ILE A 56 -16.47 -2.42 -3.51
N GLN A 57 -16.69 -3.09 -2.38
CA GLN A 57 -17.88 -3.90 -2.14
C GLN A 57 -19.17 -3.07 -2.17
N MET A 58 -19.14 -1.85 -1.61
CA MET A 58 -20.29 -0.94 -1.64
C MET A 58 -20.58 -0.44 -3.06
N GLN A 59 -19.54 -0.16 -3.86
CA GLN A 59 -19.70 0.18 -5.27
C GLN A 59 -20.33 -0.96 -6.06
N ALA A 60 -19.86 -2.19 -5.85
CA ALA A 60 -20.37 -3.39 -6.52
C ALA A 60 -21.85 -3.64 -6.20
N GLN A 61 -22.25 -3.51 -4.94
CA GLN A 61 -23.66 -3.59 -4.52
C GLN A 61 -24.52 -2.49 -5.16
N LYS A 62 -24.00 -1.25 -5.23
CA LYS A 62 -24.69 -0.16 -5.91
C LYS A 62 -24.86 -0.45 -7.40
N ALA A 63 -23.85 -1.04 -8.04
CA ALA A 63 -23.91 -1.45 -9.43
C ALA A 63 -24.95 -2.57 -9.64
N ALA A 64 -25.06 -3.53 -8.73
CA ALA A 64 -26.10 -4.55 -8.76
C ALA A 64 -27.52 -3.97 -8.65
N ILE A 65 -27.72 -2.99 -7.76
CA ILE A 65 -29.04 -2.37 -7.56
C ILE A 65 -29.45 -1.48 -8.74
N THR A 66 -28.49 -0.77 -9.34
CA THR A 66 -28.76 0.24 -10.37
C THR A 66 -28.56 -0.27 -11.80
N GLY A 67 -27.84 -1.37 -11.96
CA GLY A 67 -27.48 -1.97 -13.23
C GLY A 67 -28.63 -2.76 -13.87
N ALA A 68 -28.51 -3.00 -15.17
CA ALA A 68 -29.52 -3.71 -15.95
C ALA A 68 -29.65 -5.20 -15.59
N HIS A 69 -28.57 -5.81 -15.07
CA HIS A 69 -28.47 -7.25 -14.86
C HIS A 69 -28.69 -7.70 -13.42
N GLY A 70 -28.77 -6.79 -12.45
CA GLY A 70 -28.88 -7.15 -11.04
C GLY A 70 -27.62 -7.78 -10.44
N MET A 71 -26.49 -7.69 -11.16
CA MET A 71 -25.22 -8.36 -10.84
C MET A 71 -24.22 -7.36 -10.25
N GLU A 72 -23.43 -7.83 -9.29
CA GLU A 72 -22.29 -7.07 -8.78
C GLU A 72 -21.25 -6.92 -9.88
N THR A 73 -20.83 -5.69 -10.13
CA THR A 73 -19.78 -5.37 -11.09
C THR A 73 -18.81 -4.39 -10.47
N TYR A 74 -17.53 -4.56 -10.78
CA TYR A 74 -16.43 -3.79 -10.23
C TYR A 74 -15.93 -2.77 -11.25
N THR A 75 -15.57 -1.58 -10.77
CA THR A 75 -15.23 -0.45 -11.62
C THR A 75 -13.82 -0.59 -12.17
N ASP A 76 -13.65 -0.38 -13.47
CA ASP A 76 -12.34 -0.25 -14.12
C ASP A 76 -11.72 1.14 -13.82
N PRO A 77 -10.54 1.21 -13.18
CA PRO A 77 -9.96 2.47 -12.75
C PRO A 77 -9.25 3.23 -13.88
N VAL A 78 -10.01 3.77 -14.83
CA VAL A 78 -9.50 4.46 -16.04
C VAL A 78 -8.90 5.87 -15.84
N GLU A 79 -9.03 6.45 -14.65
CA GLU A 79 -8.62 7.84 -14.39
C GLU A 79 -7.19 7.91 -13.81
N ASN A 80 -6.28 8.52 -14.56
CA ASN A 80 -4.86 8.60 -14.20
C ASN A 80 -4.48 9.87 -13.40
N GLY A 81 -5.43 10.74 -13.07
CA GLY A 81 -5.15 11.99 -12.35
C GLY A 81 -4.46 11.74 -11.01
N PHE A 82 -3.55 12.63 -10.57
CA PHE A 82 -2.91 12.48 -9.27
C PHE A 82 -3.97 12.42 -8.16
N SER A 83 -3.92 11.36 -7.35
CA SER A 83 -4.85 11.09 -6.23
C SER A 83 -6.35 11.06 -6.58
N TYR A 84 -6.74 10.90 -7.85
CA TYR A 84 -8.16 10.87 -8.25
C TYR A 84 -9.02 9.86 -7.45
N TYR A 85 -8.60 8.60 -7.38
CA TYR A 85 -9.34 7.55 -6.67
C TYR A 85 -9.19 7.66 -5.15
N LEU A 86 -8.06 8.19 -4.67
CA LEU A 86 -7.92 8.53 -3.25
C LEU A 86 -8.94 9.60 -2.85
N ASP A 87 -9.08 10.67 -3.62
CA ASP A 87 -10.03 11.76 -3.34
C ASP A 87 -11.50 11.31 -3.48
N ASP A 88 -11.81 10.46 -4.47
CA ASP A 88 -13.17 9.97 -4.70
C ASP A 88 -13.58 8.88 -3.68
N TRP A 89 -12.71 7.91 -3.41
CA TRP A 89 -13.05 6.73 -2.61
C TRP A 89 -12.78 6.95 -1.12
N LEU A 90 -11.75 7.72 -0.79
CA LEU A 90 -11.18 7.85 0.54
C LEU A 90 -11.08 9.32 0.93
N LYS A 91 -12.21 9.96 1.20
CA LYS A 91 -12.29 11.42 1.48
C LYS A 91 -11.39 11.93 2.61
N ASP A 92 -11.03 11.06 3.55
CA ASP A 92 -10.19 11.38 4.71
C ASP A 92 -8.98 10.45 4.75
N TYR A 93 -7.89 10.87 4.10
CA TYR A 93 -6.63 10.13 4.05
C TYR A 93 -5.43 11.07 4.23
N ASP A 94 -4.26 10.51 4.56
CA ASP A 94 -3.03 11.29 4.69
C ASP A 94 -2.41 11.53 3.30
N ALA A 95 -2.83 12.62 2.65
CA ALA A 95 -2.37 13.01 1.31
C ALA A 95 -0.87 13.31 1.20
N VAL A 96 -0.14 13.37 2.32
CA VAL A 96 1.32 13.54 2.29
C VAL A 96 2.03 12.20 2.13
N HIS A 97 1.48 11.12 2.69
CA HIS A 97 2.13 9.80 2.75
C HIS A 97 1.40 8.74 1.93
N TRP A 98 0.24 9.06 1.35
CA TRP A 98 -0.49 8.20 0.43
C TRP A 98 -0.58 8.86 -0.94
N SER A 99 -0.18 8.11 -1.96
CA SER A 99 -0.27 8.51 -3.36
C SER A 99 -0.89 7.40 -4.19
N GLN A 100 -1.34 7.73 -5.38
CA GLN A 100 -1.82 6.74 -6.34
C GLN A 100 -0.89 6.63 -7.54
N VAL A 101 -0.79 5.43 -8.08
CA VAL A 101 -0.01 5.09 -9.27
C VAL A 101 -0.91 4.30 -10.19
N TYR A 102 -0.95 4.69 -11.46
CA TYR A 102 -1.83 4.10 -12.47
C TYR A 102 -1.00 3.28 -13.47
N GLN A 103 -1.62 2.24 -14.01
CA GLN A 103 -1.07 1.45 -15.10
C GLN A 103 -2.18 1.06 -16.07
N ASP A 104 -1.95 1.36 -17.34
CA ASP A 104 -2.91 1.18 -18.44
C ASP A 104 -2.90 -0.28 -18.95
N ASN A 105 -4.10 -0.86 -19.12
CA ASN A 105 -4.40 -2.04 -19.93
C ASN A 105 -3.46 -3.23 -19.67
N VAL A 106 -3.46 -3.72 -18.43
CA VAL A 106 -2.56 -4.80 -17.98
C VAL A 106 -3.27 -6.15 -18.08
N ASP A 107 -2.66 -7.09 -18.81
CA ASP A 107 -3.14 -8.47 -18.87
C ASP A 107 -2.84 -9.20 -17.55
N HIS A 108 -3.91 -9.46 -16.80
CA HIS A 108 -3.92 -10.18 -15.53
C HIS A 108 -4.51 -11.59 -15.65
N GLY A 109 -4.54 -12.18 -16.86
CA GLY A 109 -5.15 -13.49 -17.05
C GLY A 109 -6.67 -13.49 -16.80
N SER A 110 -7.33 -12.33 -16.93
CA SER A 110 -8.79 -12.28 -16.96
C SER A 110 -9.29 -12.95 -18.24
N GLU A 111 -10.45 -13.60 -18.17
CA GLU A 111 -11.09 -14.21 -19.35
C GLU A 111 -11.46 -13.15 -20.42
N SER A 112 -11.54 -11.87 -20.03
CA SER A 112 -11.85 -10.76 -20.92
C SER A 112 -10.65 -10.37 -21.77
N THR A 113 -10.87 -10.26 -23.08
CA THR A 113 -9.88 -9.67 -24.02
C THR A 113 -9.71 -8.16 -23.88
N ASN A 114 -10.60 -7.49 -23.13
CA ASN A 114 -10.42 -6.11 -22.70
C ASN A 114 -9.70 -6.14 -21.36
N HIS A 115 -8.40 -5.86 -21.35
CA HIS A 115 -7.65 -5.83 -20.10
C HIS A 115 -8.00 -4.56 -19.33
N ALA A 116 -8.16 -4.71 -18.02
CA ALA A 116 -8.48 -3.61 -17.14
C ALA A 116 -7.24 -2.76 -16.83
N ASP A 117 -7.50 -1.56 -16.38
CA ASP A 117 -6.48 -0.71 -15.80
C ASP A 117 -6.23 -1.11 -14.34
N VAL A 118 -5.04 -0.74 -13.85
CA VAL A 118 -4.62 -1.01 -12.48
C VAL A 118 -4.39 0.28 -11.74
N ILE A 119 -4.84 0.30 -10.49
CA ILE A 119 -4.52 1.36 -9.55
C ILE A 119 -3.76 0.79 -8.35
N TYR A 120 -2.67 1.45 -7.99
CA TYR A 120 -1.88 1.16 -6.82
C TYR A 120 -1.99 2.33 -5.84
N PHE A 121 -2.42 2.05 -4.61
CA PHE A 121 -2.41 3.00 -3.51
C PHE A 121 -1.14 2.80 -2.71
N VAL A 122 -0.20 3.72 -2.83
CA VAL A 122 1.15 3.60 -2.28
C VAL A 122 1.27 4.40 -0.99
N TYR A 123 1.62 3.72 0.10
CA TYR A 123 1.97 4.31 1.39
C TYR A 123 3.47 4.45 1.54
N HIS A 124 3.92 5.68 1.78
CA HIS A 124 5.33 6.05 1.83
C HIS A 124 5.62 6.94 3.06
N PRO A 125 5.88 6.36 4.24
CA PRO A 125 5.97 7.10 5.50
C PRO A 125 7.24 7.96 5.65
N HIS A 126 8.26 7.77 4.80
CA HIS A 126 9.58 8.42 4.97
C HIS A 126 9.79 9.66 4.11
N GLN A 127 8.89 9.96 3.16
CA GLN A 127 8.96 11.16 2.32
C GLN A 127 7.59 11.49 1.75
N ALA A 128 7.38 12.73 1.32
CA ALA A 128 6.25 13.09 0.49
C ALA A 128 6.50 12.69 -0.98
N TRP A 129 5.43 12.47 -1.73
CA TRP A 129 5.51 12.22 -3.16
C TRP A 129 6.00 13.47 -3.89
N LYS A 130 7.05 13.34 -4.69
CA LYS A 130 7.67 14.49 -5.32
C LYS A 130 6.87 14.97 -6.54
N ASN A 131 6.61 16.28 -6.59
CA ASN A 131 6.01 17.00 -7.71
C ASN A 131 4.63 16.51 -8.15
N ASN A 132 3.89 15.79 -7.29
CA ASN A 132 2.60 15.19 -7.60
C ASN A 132 2.63 14.43 -8.95
N ALA A 133 3.75 13.74 -9.20
CA ALA A 133 3.95 13.06 -10.46
C ALA A 133 2.92 11.97 -10.67
N VAL A 134 2.31 11.98 -11.86
CA VAL A 134 1.43 10.93 -12.37
C VAL A 134 2.28 9.93 -13.12
N THR A 135 2.13 8.64 -12.82
CA THR A 135 2.76 7.53 -13.54
C THR A 135 1.68 6.71 -14.24
N ASN A 136 1.98 6.22 -15.45
CA ASN A 136 1.06 5.40 -16.27
C ASN A 136 1.61 4.00 -16.57
N ASP A 137 2.79 3.68 -16.02
CA ASP A 137 3.53 2.45 -16.25
C ASP A 137 3.66 1.62 -14.97
N GLY A 138 2.88 1.94 -13.93
CA GLY A 138 2.95 1.27 -12.63
C GLY A 138 4.20 1.61 -11.81
N THR A 139 5.07 2.51 -12.28
CA THR A 139 6.32 2.84 -11.57
C THR A 139 6.08 3.80 -10.42
N PHE A 140 6.82 3.63 -9.31
CA PHE A 140 6.75 4.55 -8.16
C PHE A 140 7.70 5.74 -8.26
N LYS A 141 8.50 5.80 -9.33
CA LYS A 141 9.38 6.93 -9.65
C LYS A 141 9.66 6.99 -11.14
N LEU A 142 9.63 8.22 -11.64
CA LEU A 142 9.87 8.53 -13.03
C LEU A 142 11.37 8.70 -13.30
N ALA A 143 11.77 8.52 -14.56
CA ALA A 143 13.17 8.69 -15.01
C ALA A 143 13.73 10.11 -14.74
N ASN A 144 12.87 11.12 -14.66
CA ASN A 144 13.23 12.50 -14.32
C ASN A 144 13.50 12.71 -12.81
N GLY A 145 13.31 11.67 -11.99
CA GLY A 145 13.50 11.70 -10.55
C GLY A 145 12.31 12.24 -9.75
N ASP A 146 11.13 12.33 -10.35
CA ASP A 146 9.88 12.59 -9.62
C ASP A 146 9.25 11.28 -9.10
N GLY A 147 8.32 11.36 -8.15
CA GLY A 147 7.83 10.21 -7.38
C GLY A 147 8.64 9.95 -6.11
N LEU A 148 8.89 8.67 -5.77
CA LEU A 148 9.61 8.26 -4.57
C LEU A 148 11.14 8.15 -4.77
N SER A 149 11.90 8.79 -3.88
CA SER A 149 13.37 8.66 -3.81
C SER A 149 13.87 7.71 -2.70
N ILE A 150 13.14 7.60 -1.60
CA ILE A 150 13.34 6.68 -0.46
C ILE A 150 12.38 5.48 -0.57
N MET A 151 12.92 4.25 -0.59
CA MET A 151 12.18 2.98 -0.77
C MET A 151 12.05 2.17 0.54
N LYS A 152 12.23 2.80 1.70
CA LYS A 152 12.11 2.11 2.99
C LYS A 152 10.67 2.08 3.45
N ASP A 153 10.26 0.94 4.00
CA ASP A 153 8.94 0.73 4.62
C ASP A 153 7.77 1.20 3.75
N VAL A 154 7.87 0.93 2.44
CA VAL A 154 6.82 1.23 1.48
C VAL A 154 5.82 0.08 1.47
N TYR A 155 4.54 0.41 1.51
CA TYR A 155 3.44 -0.53 1.36
C TYR A 155 2.61 -0.07 0.17
N TYR A 156 2.03 -1.00 -0.58
CA TYR A 156 1.12 -0.63 -1.64
C TYR A 156 -0.06 -1.59 -1.71
N ILE A 157 -1.23 -1.04 -2.02
CA ILE A 157 -2.45 -1.79 -2.24
C ILE A 157 -2.74 -1.76 -3.72
N GLU A 158 -2.79 -2.92 -4.35
CA GLU A 158 -3.08 -3.05 -5.78
C GLU A 158 -4.55 -3.43 -5.97
N TYR A 159 -5.22 -2.82 -6.95
CA TYR A 159 -6.61 -3.09 -7.32
C TYR A 159 -6.77 -3.11 -8.83
N TRP A 160 -7.51 -4.10 -9.32
CA TRP A 160 -8.04 -4.15 -10.68
C TRP A 160 -9.31 -5.02 -10.72
N PRO A 161 -10.30 -4.71 -11.56
CA PRO A 161 -11.42 -5.62 -11.76
C PRO A 161 -11.01 -6.82 -12.62
N VAL A 162 -11.76 -7.89 -12.45
CA VAL A 162 -11.54 -9.18 -13.11
C VAL A 162 -12.83 -9.65 -13.72
N THR A 163 -12.75 -10.19 -14.94
CA THR A 163 -13.85 -10.92 -15.55
C THR A 163 -13.62 -12.43 -15.48
N SER A 164 -14.59 -13.16 -14.95
CA SER A 164 -14.67 -14.61 -14.92
C SER A 164 -15.27 -15.19 -16.20
N LYS A 165 -15.10 -16.50 -16.40
CA LYS A 165 -15.66 -17.20 -17.56
C LYS A 165 -17.18 -17.15 -17.60
N ALA A 166 -17.83 -17.24 -16.44
CA ALA A 166 -19.29 -17.20 -16.34
C ALA A 166 -19.83 -15.85 -16.79
N ALA A 167 -19.16 -14.75 -16.43
CA ALA A 167 -19.58 -13.41 -16.83
C ALA A 167 -19.52 -13.21 -18.35
N ILE A 168 -18.46 -13.70 -19.00
CA ILE A 168 -18.36 -13.64 -20.46
C ILE A 168 -19.42 -14.50 -21.14
N ASP A 169 -19.67 -15.70 -20.63
CA ASP A 169 -20.70 -16.59 -21.17
C ASP A 169 -22.10 -15.96 -21.09
N ASP A 170 -22.35 -15.12 -20.07
CA ASP A 170 -23.59 -14.35 -19.87
C ASP A 170 -23.56 -12.94 -20.51
N GLY A 171 -22.45 -12.54 -21.12
CA GLY A 171 -22.31 -11.29 -21.87
C GLY A 171 -22.08 -10.03 -21.02
N TYR A 172 -21.51 -10.14 -19.82
CA TYR A 172 -21.08 -9.01 -19.00
C TYR A 172 -19.61 -9.13 -18.56
N HIS A 173 -19.05 -8.03 -18.06
CA HIS A 173 -17.64 -7.93 -17.66
C HIS A 173 -17.50 -7.50 -16.20
N TYR A 174 -16.32 -7.74 -15.63
CA TYR A 174 -15.89 -7.25 -14.31
C TYR A 174 -16.79 -7.72 -13.15
N ASP A 175 -17.10 -9.01 -13.11
CA ASP A 175 -17.91 -9.64 -12.07
C ASP A 175 -17.12 -9.97 -10.79
N ASN A 176 -15.80 -9.87 -10.84
CA ASN A 176 -14.91 -10.06 -9.70
C ASN A 176 -13.82 -8.97 -9.69
N TYR A 177 -12.90 -9.04 -8.74
CA TYR A 177 -11.79 -8.10 -8.62
C TYR A 177 -10.58 -8.76 -8.00
N HIS A 178 -9.43 -8.11 -8.15
CA HIS A 178 -8.24 -8.35 -7.36
C HIS A 178 -8.05 -7.19 -6.39
N LEU A 179 -7.66 -7.52 -5.16
CA LEU A 179 -7.21 -6.54 -4.19
C LEU A 179 -6.11 -7.18 -3.36
N ALA A 180 -4.94 -6.56 -3.24
CA ALA A 180 -3.89 -7.11 -2.37
C ALA A 180 -3.08 -6.02 -1.70
N LEU A 181 -2.71 -6.26 -0.44
CA LEU A 181 -1.74 -5.44 0.28
C LEU A 181 -0.36 -6.11 0.21
N ARG A 182 0.59 -5.38 -0.38
CA ARG A 182 1.99 -5.76 -0.48
C ARG A 182 2.86 -4.86 0.39
N ARG A 183 3.96 -5.44 0.88
CA ARG A 183 5.06 -4.71 1.48
C ARG A 183 6.27 -4.85 0.56
N ASP A 184 6.82 -3.73 0.14
CA ASP A 184 8.13 -3.67 -0.52
C ASP A 184 9.19 -4.01 0.54
N ASN A 185 9.68 -5.26 0.50
CA ASN A 185 10.39 -5.86 1.62
C ASN A 185 11.92 -5.78 1.43
N ASN A 186 12.51 -4.70 1.94
CA ASN A 186 13.95 -4.42 1.87
C ASN A 186 14.80 -5.09 2.98
N ALA A 187 14.43 -6.27 3.48
CA ALA A 187 15.25 -7.00 4.44
C ALA A 187 16.55 -7.52 3.77
N ALA A 188 17.71 -7.15 4.32
CA ALA A 188 19.05 -7.46 3.83
C ALA A 188 19.29 -8.95 3.47
N SER A 189 19.01 -9.36 2.24
CA SER A 189 19.38 -10.67 1.68
C SER A 189 19.64 -10.52 0.18
N THR A 190 20.46 -11.41 -0.41
CA THR A 190 20.97 -11.36 -1.79
C THR A 190 19.93 -11.32 -2.94
N ALA A 191 18.65 -11.21 -2.61
CA ALA A 191 17.50 -11.05 -3.48
C ALA A 191 17.01 -9.58 -3.41
N HIS A 192 17.92 -8.63 -3.63
CA HIS A 192 17.63 -7.20 -3.68
C HIS A 192 17.53 -6.74 -5.12
N ASP A 193 16.41 -6.14 -5.52
CA ASP A 193 16.43 -5.17 -6.60
C ASP A 193 15.82 -3.86 -6.11
N CYS A 194 16.69 -2.88 -5.87
CA CYS A 194 16.25 -1.50 -5.73
C CYS A 194 15.79 -0.96 -7.11
N ASN A 195 14.88 -1.65 -7.78
CA ASN A 195 14.20 -1.17 -8.97
C ASN A 195 12.75 -0.84 -8.61
N LEU A 196 12.11 -0.04 -9.46
CA LEU A 196 10.71 0.36 -9.31
C LEU A 196 9.82 -0.63 -10.07
N GLU A 197 10.29 -1.88 -10.16
CA GLU A 197 9.72 -2.91 -11.01
C GLU A 197 9.03 -3.92 -10.09
N ARG A 198 7.73 -4.10 -10.29
CA ARG A 198 6.91 -5.05 -9.52
C ARG A 198 7.32 -6.48 -9.89
N LEU A 199 8.12 -7.12 -9.05
CA LEU A 199 8.45 -8.55 -9.16
C LEU A 199 7.87 -9.30 -7.96
N ASP A 200 6.91 -10.21 -8.21
CA ASP A 200 6.21 -11.00 -7.17
C ASP A 200 7.15 -11.81 -6.25
N ALA A 201 8.39 -12.08 -6.69
CA ALA A 201 9.41 -12.76 -5.90
C ALA A 201 9.98 -11.92 -4.74
N HIS A 202 9.82 -10.59 -4.78
CA HIS A 202 10.45 -9.65 -3.84
C HIS A 202 9.42 -8.91 -2.96
N ASP A 203 8.15 -8.86 -3.39
CA ASP A 203 7.06 -8.18 -2.69
C ASP A 203 6.10 -9.16 -1.99
N SER A 204 6.28 -9.32 -0.68
CA SER A 204 5.45 -10.25 0.11
C SER A 204 4.07 -9.68 0.42
N PHE A 205 3.04 -10.52 0.34
CA PHE A 205 1.72 -10.22 0.91
C PHE A 205 1.80 -9.97 2.41
N VAL A 206 1.06 -8.96 2.87
CA VAL A 206 0.99 -8.61 4.29
C VAL A 206 -0.17 -9.37 4.93
N ASP A 207 0.12 -10.24 5.90
CA ASP A 207 -0.88 -10.96 6.72
C ASP A 207 -1.96 -11.73 5.93
N GLY A 208 -1.66 -12.12 4.68
CA GLY A 208 -2.63 -12.76 3.81
C GLY A 208 -3.81 -11.85 3.42
N LEU A 209 -3.61 -10.53 3.45
CA LEU A 209 -4.60 -9.56 3.00
C LEU A 209 -4.54 -9.42 1.48
N TYR A 210 -5.21 -10.36 0.83
CA TYR A 210 -5.51 -10.28 -0.59
C TYR A 210 -6.86 -10.94 -0.88
N HIS A 211 -7.37 -10.65 -2.06
CA HIS A 211 -8.54 -11.23 -2.69
C HIS A 211 -8.18 -11.39 -4.16
N CYS A 212 -8.05 -12.63 -4.64
CA CYS A 212 -7.81 -12.95 -6.04
C CYS A 212 -9.14 -13.41 -6.66
N GLY A 213 -9.60 -12.69 -7.68
CA GLY A 213 -10.83 -13.02 -8.39
C GLY A 213 -10.63 -13.80 -9.70
N ALA A 214 -9.39 -13.84 -10.23
CA ALA A 214 -9.03 -14.49 -11.49
C ALA A 214 -7.82 -15.42 -11.33
N ASP A 215 -8.15 -16.67 -11.11
CA ASP A 215 -7.34 -17.86 -11.33
C ASP A 215 -8.26 -19.05 -11.06
N ASN A 216 -8.89 -19.58 -12.11
CA ASN A 216 -9.60 -20.87 -12.07
C ASN A 216 -10.66 -21.09 -10.94
N LEU A 217 -11.08 -20.04 -10.22
CA LEU A 217 -11.94 -20.05 -9.02
C LEU A 217 -11.30 -20.71 -7.78
N GLN A 218 -9.96 -20.83 -7.70
CA GLN A 218 -9.29 -21.31 -6.49
C GLN A 218 -8.73 -20.15 -5.68
N ASP A 219 -9.11 -20.07 -4.40
CA ASP A 219 -8.42 -19.23 -3.41
C ASP A 219 -7.15 -19.97 -2.95
N ASP A 220 -6.17 -20.12 -3.86
CA ASP A 220 -4.96 -20.94 -3.66
C ASP A 220 -3.70 -20.13 -3.32
N HIS A 221 -3.88 -18.82 -3.13
CA HIS A 221 -2.81 -17.88 -2.77
C HIS A 221 -1.77 -17.66 -3.88
N ALA A 222 -2.11 -17.93 -5.15
CA ALA A 222 -1.28 -17.59 -6.30
C ALA A 222 -1.59 -16.18 -6.86
N THR A 223 -0.61 -15.62 -7.56
CA THR A 223 -0.78 -14.40 -8.36
C THR A 223 -0.82 -14.79 -9.81
N THR A 224 -1.39 -13.93 -10.65
CA THR A 224 -1.47 -14.11 -12.10
C THR A 224 -0.09 -14.39 -12.73
N ALA A 225 1.01 -13.88 -12.17
CA ALA A 225 2.37 -14.12 -12.64
C ALA A 225 2.86 -15.57 -12.41
N THR A 226 2.37 -16.27 -11.39
CA THR A 226 2.75 -17.66 -11.10
C THR A 226 2.09 -18.64 -12.07
N GLU A 227 0.97 -18.26 -12.70
CA GLU A 227 0.20 -19.12 -13.60
C GLU A 227 0.56 -18.95 -15.09
N VAL A 228 1.18 -17.83 -15.50
CA VAL A 228 1.62 -17.63 -16.91
C VAL A 228 2.76 -18.60 -17.30
N ASP A 229 3.53 -19.09 -16.33
CA ASP A 229 4.66 -20.01 -16.55
C ASP A 229 4.24 -21.51 -16.58
N VAL A 230 2.94 -21.82 -16.45
CA VAL A 230 2.43 -23.21 -16.41
C VAL A 230 1.58 -23.59 -17.63
N GLY A 231 1.52 -22.73 -18.65
CA GLY A 231 0.89 -22.98 -19.96
C GLY A 231 1.82 -23.59 -21.00
#